data_AF-A0A968WSM7-F1
#
_entry.id   AF-A0A968WSM7-F1
#
_cell.length_a   1.000
_cell.length_b   1.000
_cell.length_c   1.000
_cell.angle_alpha   90.00
_cell.angle_beta   90.00
_cell.angle_gamma   90.00
#
_symmetry.space_group_name_H-M   'P 1'
#
loop_
_entity.id
_entity.type
_entity.pdbx_description
1 polymer ?
#
loop_
_entity_poly.entity_id
_entity_poly.type
_entity_poly.pdbx_seq_one_letter_code
_entity_poly.pdbx_strand_id
1 'polypeptide(L)'
;MKRAGILLAALLFAVSAFAQPPQCIAPQAFLEAVKQRFPSAEVHVLKGREAKVFLAAYNQIPPPTEFAADEIVIAAESKGTAGMKMLLFSNGCLARAGAVPRGVVAPILLSISRAGA
;
A
#
# COMPACT_ATOMS: atom_id res chain seq x y z
N MET A 1 -60.35 15.98 -32.02
CA MET A 1 -59.43 17.09 -31.69
C MET A 1 -58.61 16.72 -30.46
N LYS A 2 -57.28 16.86 -30.55
CA LYS A 2 -56.26 17.14 -29.52
C LYS A 2 -56.28 16.42 -28.14
N ARG A 3 -55.31 15.49 -28.02
CA ARG A 3 -54.48 15.00 -26.90
C ARG A 3 -54.61 15.67 -25.51
N ALA A 4 -54.66 14.83 -24.47
CA ALA A 4 -53.99 15.04 -23.18
C ALA A 4 -53.61 13.63 -22.66
N GLY A 5 -52.38 13.27 -22.29
CA GLY A 5 -51.23 14.08 -21.89
C GLY A 5 -50.74 13.59 -20.53
N ILE A 6 -50.03 12.45 -20.54
CA ILE A 6 -48.99 11.95 -19.61
C ILE A 6 -48.87 12.63 -18.24
N LEU A 7 -48.85 11.84 -17.16
CA LEU A 7 -48.06 12.15 -15.96
C LEU A 7 -47.45 10.86 -15.39
N LEU A 8 -46.28 10.51 -15.95
CA LEU A 8 -45.30 9.60 -15.36
C LEU A 8 -44.62 10.37 -14.22
N ALA A 9 -45.02 10.13 -12.96
CA ALA A 9 -44.25 10.60 -11.81
C ALA A 9 -43.27 9.49 -11.43
N ALA A 10 -42.10 9.53 -12.07
CA ALA A 10 -40.96 8.70 -11.73
C ALA A 10 -40.49 9.05 -10.31
N LEU A 11 -40.74 8.12 -9.38
CA LEU A 11 -40.06 8.05 -8.08
C LEU A 11 -38.59 7.72 -8.35
N LEU A 12 -37.80 8.76 -8.60
CA LEU A 12 -36.34 8.69 -8.62
C LEU A 12 -35.88 8.48 -7.18
N PHE A 13 -35.65 7.22 -6.83
CA PHE A 13 -34.82 6.81 -5.70
C PHE A 13 -33.43 7.42 -5.89
N ALA A 14 -33.21 8.61 -5.34
CA ALA A 14 -31.88 9.17 -5.15
C ALA A 14 -31.19 8.38 -4.01
N VAL A 15 -30.72 7.17 -4.32
CA VAL A 15 -29.77 6.48 -3.46
C VAL A 15 -28.42 7.15 -3.71
N SER A 16 -28.15 8.23 -2.97
CA SER A 16 -26.81 8.76 -2.82
C SER A 16 -25.97 7.71 -2.10
N ALA A 17 -25.41 6.78 -2.86
CA ALA A 17 -24.33 5.94 -2.36
C ALA A 17 -23.14 6.87 -2.08
N PHE A 18 -22.98 7.27 -0.82
CA PHE A 18 -21.78 7.91 -0.35
C PHE A 18 -20.64 6.89 -0.45
N ALA A 19 -20.03 6.80 -1.63
CA ALA A 19 -18.70 6.24 -1.77
C ALA A 19 -17.77 7.17 -0.99
N GLN A 20 -17.51 6.84 0.29
CA GLN A 20 -16.47 7.52 1.04
C GLN A 20 -15.19 7.42 0.19
N PRO A 21 -14.57 8.56 -0.19
CA PRO A 21 -13.35 8.50 -0.97
C PRO A 21 -12.36 7.63 -0.18
N PRO A 22 -11.67 6.68 -0.84
CA PRO A 22 -10.74 5.80 -0.14
C PRO A 22 -9.80 6.67 0.68
N GLN A 23 -9.85 6.51 2.01
CA GLN A 23 -9.08 7.34 2.92
C GLN A 23 -7.61 7.08 2.61
N CYS A 24 -6.95 8.08 2.02
CA CYS A 24 -5.53 8.00 1.71
C CYS A 24 -4.77 7.89 3.04
N ILE A 25 -4.19 6.72 3.29
CA ILE A 25 -3.33 6.51 4.45
C ILE A 25 -1.93 6.95 4.05
N ALA A 26 -1.45 8.03 4.68
CA ALA A 26 -0.09 8.51 4.51
C ALA A 26 0.93 7.57 5.19
N PRO A 27 2.17 7.46 4.68
CA PRO A 27 3.21 6.63 5.28
C PRO A 27 3.42 6.93 6.77
N GLN A 28 3.43 8.21 7.13
CA GLN A 28 3.67 8.66 8.50
C GLN A 28 2.61 8.17 9.48
N ALA A 29 1.33 8.25 9.10
CA ALA A 29 0.22 7.77 9.93
C ALA A 29 0.32 6.26 10.18
N PHE A 30 0.74 5.49 9.17
CA PHE A 30 1.00 4.07 9.32
C PHE A 30 2.17 3.79 10.28
N LEU A 31 3.29 4.50 10.12
CA LEU A 31 4.47 4.34 10.98
C LEU A 31 4.15 4.64 12.45
N GLU A 32 3.35 5.68 12.71
CA GLU A 32 2.90 6.02 14.05
C GLU A 32 2.02 4.92 14.65
N ALA A 33 1.06 4.40 13.88
CA ALA A 33 0.20 3.29 14.30
C ALA A 33 1.02 2.02 14.62
N VAL A 34 2.02 1.69 13.79
CA VAL A 34 2.90 0.54 14.02
C VAL A 34 3.72 0.74 15.30
N LYS A 35 4.32 1.91 15.50
CA LYS A 35 5.11 2.20 16.72
C LYS A 35 4.28 2.13 17.99
N GLN A 36 3.04 2.62 17.95
CA GLN A 36 2.13 2.57 19.09
C GLN A 36 1.71 1.14 19.41
N ARG A 37 1.43 0.32 18.39
CA ARG A 37 0.94 -1.04 18.58
C ARG A 37 2.05 -2.05 18.85
N PHE A 38 3.21 -1.87 18.22
CA PHE A 38 4.36 -2.77 18.25
C PHE A 38 5.65 -1.95 18.41
N PRO A 39 5.99 -1.47 19.63
CA PRO A 39 7.15 -0.62 19.86
C PRO A 39 8.50 -1.28 19.50
N SER A 40 8.55 -2.62 19.51
CA SER A 40 9.71 -3.42 19.15
C SER A 40 9.72 -3.90 17.69
N ALA A 41 8.79 -3.39 16.87
CA ALA A 41 8.71 -3.75 15.46
C ALA A 41 10.00 -3.38 14.72
N GLU A 42 10.42 -4.28 13.83
CA GLU A 42 11.43 -3.96 12.84
C GLU A 42 10.74 -3.22 11.70
N VAL A 43 11.19 -1.99 11.41
CA VAL A 43 10.59 -1.14 10.38
C VAL A 43 11.69 -0.60 9.47
N HIS A 44 11.53 -0.81 8.17
CA HIS A 44 12.36 -0.26 7.10
C HIS A 44 11.51 0.66 6.25
N VAL A 45 12.03 1.86 5.97
CA VAL A 45 11.39 2.85 5.11
C VAL A 45 12.33 3.12 3.96
N LEU A 46 11.93 2.78 2.74
CA LEU A 46 12.70 3.00 1.53
C LEU A 46 12.03 4.09 0.70
N LYS A 47 12.80 5.07 0.23
CA LYS A 47 12.27 6.19 -0.58
C LYS A 47 13.07 6.39 -1.86
N GLY A 48 12.42 6.94 -2.89
CA GLY A 48 13.07 7.40 -4.10
C GLY A 48 13.89 6.31 -4.81
N ARG A 49 15.21 6.44 -4.82
CA ARG A 49 16.11 5.47 -5.48
C ARG A 49 16.07 4.10 -4.82
N GLU A 50 16.06 4.02 -3.49
CA GLU A 50 16.07 2.75 -2.76
C GLU A 50 14.79 1.95 -3.02
N ALA A 51 13.63 2.63 -3.03
CA ALA A 51 12.35 2.02 -3.37
C ALA A 51 12.36 1.44 -4.80
N LYS A 52 12.91 2.18 -5.77
CA LYS A 52 13.04 1.71 -7.16
C LYS A 52 13.93 0.48 -7.27
N VAL A 53 15.09 0.48 -6.61
CA VAL A 53 16.02 -0.66 -6.62
C VAL A 53 15.38 -1.88 -5.96
N PHE A 54 14.70 -1.67 -4.82
CA PHE A 54 13.97 -2.73 -4.13
C PHE A 54 12.92 -3.38 -5.04
N LEU A 55 12.05 -2.56 -5.67
CA LEU A 55 10.98 -3.07 -6.53
C LEU A 55 11.51 -3.74 -7.78
N ALA A 56 12.60 -3.24 -8.37
CA ALA A 56 13.23 -3.88 -9.52
C ALA A 56 13.67 -5.32 -9.18
N ALA A 57 14.24 -5.54 -7.99
CA ALA A 57 14.59 -6.88 -7.52
C ALA A 57 13.36 -7.70 -7.15
N TYR A 58 12.42 -7.12 -6.38
CA TYR A 58 11.24 -7.82 -5.90
C TYR A 58 10.33 -8.31 -7.04
N ASN A 59 10.12 -7.47 -8.07
CA ASN A 59 9.29 -7.78 -9.23
C ASN A 59 9.83 -8.94 -10.09
N GLN A 60 11.11 -9.30 -9.94
CA GLN A 60 11.72 -10.43 -10.63
C GLN A 60 11.53 -11.76 -9.88
N ILE A 61 11.05 -11.72 -8.63
CA ILE A 61 10.84 -12.93 -7.82
C ILE A 61 9.57 -13.64 -8.28
N PRO A 62 9.61 -14.94 -8.62
CA PRO A 62 8.43 -15.65 -9.08
C PRO A 62 7.30 -15.72 -8.02
N PRO A 63 6.04 -15.49 -8.40
CA PRO A 63 5.61 -15.04 -9.73
C PRO A 63 5.94 -13.55 -9.96
N PRO A 64 6.42 -13.18 -11.16
CA PRO A 64 6.82 -11.80 -11.43
C PRO A 64 5.65 -10.83 -11.24
N THR A 65 5.96 -9.64 -10.76
CA THR A 65 4.97 -8.56 -10.51
C THR A 65 5.39 -7.28 -11.22
N GLU A 66 4.47 -6.33 -11.34
CA GLU A 66 4.73 -5.01 -11.94
C GLU A 66 4.46 -3.90 -10.94
N PHE A 67 4.90 -4.09 -9.69
CA PHE A 67 4.66 -3.11 -8.64
C PHE A 67 5.52 -1.87 -8.87
N ALA A 68 4.89 -0.71 -8.67
CA ALA A 68 5.52 0.61 -8.71
C ALA A 68 5.11 1.39 -7.45
N ALA A 69 6.09 2.06 -6.84
CA ALA A 69 5.91 2.93 -5.69
C ALA A 69 7.08 3.91 -5.56
N ASP A 70 6.82 5.08 -4.97
CA ASP A 70 7.83 6.09 -4.62
C ASP A 70 8.38 5.90 -3.20
N GLU A 71 7.58 5.28 -2.32
CA GLU A 71 7.93 4.92 -0.96
C GLU A 71 7.43 3.52 -0.59
N ILE A 72 8.24 2.79 0.17
CA ILE A 72 7.94 1.44 0.64
C ILE A 72 8.17 1.39 2.14
N VAL A 73 7.18 0.88 2.88
CA VAL A 73 7.34 0.55 4.29
C VAL A 73 7.29 -0.96 4.44
N ILE A 74 8.35 -1.54 5.01
CA ILE A 74 8.42 -2.95 5.36
C ILE A 74 8.48 -3.05 6.87
N ALA A 75 7.52 -3.77 7.48
CA ALA A 75 7.42 -3.91 8.92
C ALA A 75 7.27 -5.37 9.36
N ALA A 76 7.82 -5.71 10.51
CA ALA A 76 7.59 -6.99 11.17
C ALA A 76 7.36 -6.76 12.67
N GLU A 77 6.40 -7.48 13.27
CA GLU A 77 6.01 -7.30 14.68
C GLU A 77 7.19 -7.46 15.65
N SER A 78 8.15 -8.33 15.30
CA SER A 78 9.40 -8.51 16.03
C SER A 78 10.51 -9.01 15.10
N LYS A 79 11.76 -8.88 15.55
CA LYS A 79 12.91 -9.50 14.89
C LYS A 79 12.76 -11.02 14.88
N GLY A 80 13.00 -11.67 13.74
CA GLY A 80 12.99 -13.13 13.60
C GLY A 80 11.65 -13.78 13.15
N THR A 81 10.53 -13.06 13.20
CA THR A 81 9.25 -13.48 12.57
C THR A 81 9.37 -13.92 11.09
N ALA A 82 8.70 -15.00 10.70
CA ALA A 82 8.81 -15.49 9.32
C ALA A 82 8.14 -14.57 8.29
N GLY A 83 7.12 -13.79 8.70
CA GLY A 83 6.36 -12.89 7.85
C GLY A 83 6.65 -11.42 8.12
N MET A 84 6.67 -10.62 7.05
CA MET A 84 6.71 -9.16 7.09
C MET A 84 5.48 -8.59 6.38
N LYS A 85 5.11 -7.35 6.70
CA LYS A 85 4.14 -6.55 5.95
C LYS A 85 4.91 -5.61 5.05
N MET A 86 4.55 -5.57 3.77
CA MET A 86 5.07 -4.61 2.80
C MET A 86 3.93 -3.72 2.35
N LEU A 87 4.16 -2.42 2.43
CA LEU A 87 3.23 -1.37 2.06
C LEU A 87 3.89 -0.52 0.99
N LEU A 88 3.20 -0.36 -0.12
CA LEU A 88 3.61 0.40 -1.28
C LEU A 88 2.82 1.70 -1.31
N PHE A 89 3.52 2.82 -1.30
CA PHE A 89 2.92 4.14 -1.38
C PHE A 89 3.20 4.73 -2.77
N SER A 90 2.28 5.56 -3.25
CA SER A 90 2.42 6.30 -4.51
C SER A 90 1.85 7.69 -4.30
N ASN A 91 2.65 8.72 -4.53
CA ASN A 91 2.26 10.11 -4.33
C ASN A 91 1.76 10.37 -2.89
N GLY A 92 2.42 9.75 -1.90
CA GLY A 92 2.07 9.91 -0.49
C GLY A 92 0.83 9.14 -0.02
N CYS A 93 0.21 8.31 -0.87
CA CYS A 93 -0.95 7.50 -0.51
C CYS A 93 -0.65 6.00 -0.56
N LEU A 94 -1.20 5.23 0.37
CA LEU A 94 -1.11 3.76 0.34
C LEU A 94 -1.80 3.23 -0.93
N ALA A 95 -1.01 2.65 -1.83
CA ALA A 95 -1.48 2.07 -3.08
C ALA A 95 -1.71 0.56 -2.96
N ARG A 96 -0.87 -0.13 -2.18
CA ARG A 96 -0.98 -1.58 -1.97
C ARG A 96 -0.37 -1.99 -0.64
N ALA A 97 -0.93 -3.02 0.00
CA ALA A 97 -0.34 -3.66 1.16
C ALA A 97 -0.43 -5.18 1.03
N GLY A 98 0.55 -5.90 1.56
CA GLY A 98 0.59 -7.35 1.50
C GLY A 98 1.48 -7.96 2.58
N ALA A 99 1.25 -9.24 2.88
CA ALA A 99 2.19 -10.04 3.64
C ALA A 99 3.22 -10.65 2.70
N VAL A 100 4.48 -10.65 3.11
CA VAL A 100 5.60 -11.16 2.33
C VAL A 100 6.53 -11.98 3.24
N PRO A 101 7.11 -13.09 2.77
CA PRO A 101 8.05 -13.86 3.57
C PRO A 101 9.32 -13.05 3.84
N ARG A 102 9.84 -13.12 5.07
CA ARG A 102 11.13 -12.46 5.41
C ARG A 102 12.27 -12.97 4.53
N GLY A 103 12.29 -14.25 4.20
CA GLY A 103 13.31 -14.84 3.32
C GLY A 103 13.35 -14.26 1.90
N VAL A 104 12.25 -13.65 1.45
CA VAL A 104 12.16 -12.96 0.16
C VAL A 104 12.70 -11.54 0.26
N VAL A 105 12.34 -10.83 1.33
CA VAL A 105 12.58 -9.38 1.46
C VAL A 105 13.94 -9.06 2.08
N ALA A 106 14.37 -9.81 3.10
CA ALA A 106 15.60 -9.54 3.83
C ALA A 106 16.87 -9.54 2.95
N PRO A 107 17.05 -10.44 1.96
CA PRO A 107 18.19 -10.39 1.06
C PRO A 107 18.24 -9.11 0.22
N ILE A 108 17.08 -8.64 -0.25
CA ILE A 108 17.00 -7.40 -1.04
C ILE A 108 17.37 -6.20 -0.17
N LEU A 109 16.80 -6.10 1.04
CA LEU A 109 17.12 -5.04 2.01
C LEU A 109 18.62 -5.00 2.33
N LEU A 110 19.25 -6.16 2.51
CA LEU A 110 20.68 -6.27 2.78
C LEU A 110 21.54 -5.80 1.58
N SER A 111 21.10 -6.05 0.34
CA SER A 111 21.81 -5.59 -0.85
C SER A 111 21.79 -4.05 -0.98
N ILE A 112 20.67 -3.42 -0.62
CA ILE A 112 20.50 -1.97 -0.69
C ILE A 112 21.36 -1.28 0.37
N SER A 113 21.35 -1.78 1.61
CA SER A 113 22.13 -1.18 2.70
C SER A 113 23.63 -1.20 2.45
N ARG A 114 24.13 -2.23 1.76
CA ARG A 114 25.55 -2.33 1.36
C ARG A 114 25.93 -1.44 0.19
N ALA A 115 24.98 -1.08 -0.68
CA ALA A 115 25.24 -0.24 -1.84
C ALA A 115 25.22 1.26 -1.53
N GLY A 116 24.70 1.64 -0.34
CA GLY A 116 24.64 3.02 0.14
C GLY A 116 25.65 3.37 1.26
N ALA A 117 26.46 2.40 1.69
CA ALA A 117 27.57 2.58 2.63
C ALA A 117 28.90 2.76 1.88
#